data_AF-A0A6D2IIF4-F1
#
_entry.id   AF-A0A6D2IIF4-F1
#
_cell.length_a   1.000
_cell.length_b   1.000
_cell.length_c   1.000
_cell.angle_alpha   90.00
_cell.angle_beta   90.00
_cell.angle_gamma   90.00
#
_symmetry.space_group_name_H-M   'P 1'
#
loop_
_entity.id
_entity.type
_entity.pdbx_description
1 polymer ?
#
loop_
_entity_poly.entity_id
_entity_poly.type
_entity_poly.pdbx_seq_one_letter_code
_entity_poly.pdbx_strand_id
1 'polypeptide(L)'
;MAAPNQHIVDEVGDTADFLVEAMEEVQTSMALIHATVGTLRNTMSEILKAMSELKAALQPTATTAAPAKESSQVPADQDLPVSPKKQPIAADNTSDEKESRYTHLKKIQIEMPVFDGRNVDSWILRAERYFKIGGFTEAEKLRLAYLSVDGEALNWFNLWERREPFLDWSDFKSRLLDRFGDSLVSGGGLSRLLTLKQVDSVVGYLGEFEKLASQSSTSDISDELLRTLFTSGLKQEIRRMLPLYQPKGLNDMVTKARGVEKICFWNPPIETDDIN
;
A
#
# COMPACT_ATOMS: atom_id res chain seq x y z
N MET A 1 34.46 43.97 -44.22
CA MET A 1 34.51 43.77 -42.77
C MET A 1 33.13 44.13 -42.23
N ALA A 2 32.24 43.15 -42.04
CA ALA A 2 30.88 43.35 -41.54
C ALA A 2 30.71 42.56 -40.23
N ALA A 3 29.88 43.09 -39.33
CA ALA A 3 30.04 43.02 -37.88
C ALA A 3 29.60 41.70 -37.22
N PRO A 4 30.31 41.19 -36.18
CA PRO A 4 29.94 39.99 -35.43
C PRO A 4 28.67 40.14 -34.57
N ASN A 5 28.17 41.37 -34.39
CA ASN A 5 27.09 41.67 -33.45
C ASN A 5 25.68 41.44 -34.01
N GLN A 6 25.49 41.30 -35.32
CA GLN A 6 24.14 41.07 -35.89
C GLN A 6 23.63 39.65 -35.62
N HIS A 7 24.50 38.63 -35.77
CA HIS A 7 24.15 37.23 -35.52
C HIS A 7 23.71 36.97 -34.07
N ILE A 8 24.34 37.62 -33.09
CA ILE A 8 23.99 37.44 -31.66
C ILE A 8 22.65 38.10 -31.34
N VAL A 9 22.33 39.23 -31.99
CA VAL A 9 21.05 39.92 -31.80
C VAL A 9 19.90 39.13 -32.43
N ASP A 10 20.12 38.52 -33.60
CA ASP A 10 19.14 37.66 -34.26
C ASP A 10 18.89 36.36 -33.45
N GLU A 11 19.93 35.74 -32.89
CA GLU A 11 19.81 34.52 -32.07
C GLU A 11 19.09 34.77 -30.73
N VAL A 12 19.31 35.95 -30.12
CA VAL A 12 18.59 36.40 -28.92
C VAL A 12 17.14 36.78 -29.24
N GLY A 13 16.87 37.29 -30.44
CA GLY A 13 15.52 37.56 -30.95
C GLY A 13 14.71 36.28 -31.13
N ASP A 14 15.28 35.28 -31.81
CA ASP A 14 14.64 33.98 -32.04
C ASP A 14 14.33 33.23 -30.73
N THR A 15 15.23 33.32 -29.73
CA THR A 15 14.98 32.73 -28.42
C THR A 15 13.91 33.48 -27.62
N ALA A 16 13.80 34.80 -27.77
CA ALA A 16 12.74 35.57 -27.12
C ALA A 16 11.37 35.28 -27.76
N ASP A 17 11.29 35.18 -29.08
CA ASP A 17 10.05 34.88 -29.80
C ASP A 17 9.55 33.46 -29.47
N PHE A 18 10.46 32.48 -29.39
CA PHE A 18 10.11 31.12 -28.96
C PHE A 18 9.55 31.08 -27.53
N LEU A 19 10.09 31.89 -26.61
CA LEU A 19 9.59 31.96 -25.23
C LEU A 19 8.22 32.61 -25.14
N VAL A 20 7.95 33.64 -25.96
CA VAL A 20 6.63 34.29 -26.02
C VAL A 20 5.58 33.32 -26.57
N GLU A 21 5.89 32.59 -27.64
CA GLU A 21 5.00 31.59 -28.21
C GLU A 21 4.69 30.46 -27.21
N ALA A 22 5.72 29.95 -26.51
CA ALA A 22 5.54 28.96 -25.45
C ALA A 22 4.68 29.49 -24.27
N MET A 23 4.83 30.76 -23.91
CA MET A 23 3.98 31.38 -22.88
C MET A 23 2.52 31.53 -23.33
N GLU A 24 2.26 31.85 -24.59
CA GLU A 24 0.91 31.92 -25.14
C GLU A 24 0.24 30.54 -25.17
N GLU A 25 0.98 29.47 -25.50
CA GLU A 25 0.48 28.10 -25.42
C GLU A 25 0.14 27.69 -23.97
N VAL A 26 1.03 28.01 -23.02
CA VAL A 26 0.79 27.73 -21.59
C VAL A 26 -0.43 28.51 -21.07
N GLN A 27 -0.58 29.76 -21.47
CA GLN A 27 -1.73 30.58 -21.06
C GLN A 27 -3.04 30.05 -21.65
N THR A 28 -3.02 29.57 -22.90
CA THR A 28 -4.16 28.95 -23.57
C THR A 28 -4.54 27.63 -22.89
N SER A 29 -3.56 26.80 -22.55
CA SER A 29 -3.75 25.56 -21.79
C SER A 29 -4.34 25.83 -20.40
N MET A 30 -3.82 26.83 -19.68
CA MET A 30 -4.36 27.25 -18.38
C MET A 30 -5.81 27.72 -18.48
N ALA A 31 -6.15 28.50 -19.52
CA ALA A 31 -7.52 28.95 -19.74
C ALA A 31 -8.48 27.77 -19.98
N LEU A 32 -8.06 26.76 -20.74
CA LEU A 32 -8.84 25.55 -20.98
C LEU A 32 -9.01 24.72 -19.69
N ILE A 33 -7.96 24.60 -18.88
CA ILE A 33 -8.02 23.91 -17.58
C ILE A 33 -9.00 24.63 -16.64
N HIS A 34 -8.94 25.96 -16.53
CA HIS A 34 -9.89 26.70 -15.71
C HIS A 34 -11.34 26.55 -16.20
N ALA A 35 -11.56 26.54 -17.52
CA ALA A 35 -12.88 26.31 -18.08
C ALA A 35 -13.43 24.91 -17.75
N THR A 36 -12.59 23.86 -17.91
CA THR A 36 -12.99 22.46 -17.62
C THR A 36 -13.20 22.21 -16.12
N VAL A 37 -12.41 22.82 -15.25
CA VAL A 37 -12.64 22.80 -13.80
C VAL A 37 -13.95 23.52 -13.46
N GLY A 38 -14.23 24.63 -14.14
CA GLY A 38 -15.49 25.37 -14.02
C GLY A 38 -16.72 24.54 -14.40
N THR A 39 -16.67 23.80 -15.51
CA THR A 39 -17.76 22.91 -15.92
C THR A 39 -17.94 21.75 -14.95
N LEU A 40 -16.86 21.13 -14.49
CA LEU A 40 -16.91 20.04 -13.51
C LEU A 40 -17.53 20.49 -12.17
N ARG A 41 -17.19 21.70 -11.70
CA ARG A 41 -17.80 22.26 -10.48
C ARG A 41 -19.30 22.46 -10.65
N ASN A 42 -19.75 22.91 -11.82
CA ASN A 42 -21.16 23.11 -12.11
C ASN A 42 -21.91 21.76 -12.18
N THR A 43 -21.36 20.76 -12.89
CA THR A 43 -21.98 19.43 -12.97
C THR A 43 -22.05 18.75 -11.60
N MET A 44 -21.00 18.87 -10.78
CA MET A 44 -21.02 18.39 -9.40
C MET A 44 -22.13 19.07 -8.56
N SER A 45 -22.34 20.37 -8.75
CA SER A 45 -23.40 21.12 -8.06
C SER A 45 -24.80 20.64 -8.49
N GLU A 46 -25.00 20.36 -9.77
CA GLU A 46 -26.25 19.80 -10.29
C GLU A 46 -26.51 18.39 -9.76
N ILE A 47 -25.48 17.54 -9.71
CA ILE A 47 -25.58 16.18 -9.15
C ILE A 47 -25.93 16.23 -7.66
N LEU A 48 -25.29 17.12 -6.88
CA LEU A 48 -25.61 17.31 -5.47
C LEU A 48 -27.05 17.78 -5.26
N LYS A 49 -27.53 18.68 -6.11
CA LYS A 49 -28.93 19.14 -6.08
C LYS A 49 -29.90 17.99 -6.40
N ALA A 50 -29.65 17.23 -7.46
CA ALA A 50 -30.46 16.08 -7.83
C ALA A 50 -30.51 15.03 -6.71
N MET A 51 -29.37 14.72 -6.07
CA MET A 51 -29.33 13.81 -4.92
C MET A 51 -30.14 14.33 -3.72
N SER A 52 -30.18 15.65 -3.51
CA SER A 52 -31.00 16.25 -2.44
C SER A 52 -32.51 16.12 -2.71
N GLU A 53 -32.93 16.30 -3.97
CA GLU A 53 -34.34 16.14 -4.39
C GLU A 53 -34.77 14.67 -4.30
N LEU A 54 -33.89 13.74 -4.70
CA LEU A 54 -34.12 12.29 -4.59
C LEU A 54 -34.23 11.86 -3.11
N LYS A 55 -33.41 12.44 -2.23
CA LYS A 55 -33.50 12.23 -0.78
C LYS A 55 -34.79 12.82 -0.18
N ALA A 56 -35.31 13.91 -0.72
CA ALA A 56 -36.59 14.49 -0.28
C ALA A 56 -37.78 13.62 -0.72
N ALA A 57 -37.74 13.07 -1.94
CA ALA A 57 -38.79 12.19 -2.46
C ALA A 57 -38.87 10.82 -1.75
N LEU A 58 -37.79 10.39 -1.09
CA LEU A 58 -37.71 9.11 -0.36
C LEU A 58 -37.99 9.23 1.15
N GLN A 59 -38.34 10.42 1.67
CA GLN A 59 -38.80 10.56 3.07
C GLN A 59 -40.31 10.30 3.16
N PRO A 60 -40.81 9.44 4.09
CA PRO A 60 -42.23 9.16 4.22
C PRO A 60 -43.00 10.39 4.71
N THR A 61 -43.96 10.85 3.90
CA THR A 61 -44.91 11.92 4.25
C THR A 61 -45.90 11.43 5.30
N ALA A 62 -45.79 11.91 6.54
CA ALA A 62 -46.87 11.83 7.52
C ALA A 62 -47.84 13.00 7.30
N THR A 63 -48.97 12.72 6.63
CA THR A 63 -50.11 13.63 6.44
C THR A 63 -50.96 13.70 7.71
N THR A 64 -51.43 14.92 8.01
CA THR A 64 -52.29 15.31 9.15
C THR A 64 -53.81 15.26 8.81
N ALA A 65 -54.64 15.09 9.87
CA ALA A 65 -56.11 15.37 10.06
C ALA A 65 -57.14 14.33 9.53
N ALA A 66 -58.28 13.97 10.17
CA ALA A 66 -59.07 14.24 11.42
C ALA A 66 -60.30 13.24 11.42
N PRO A 67 -61.41 13.26 12.25
CA PRO A 67 -61.82 14.00 13.46
C PRO A 67 -62.42 13.12 14.62
N ALA A 68 -62.99 13.80 15.65
CA ALA A 68 -63.41 13.33 16.98
C ALA A 68 -64.84 12.73 17.16
N LYS A 69 -65.04 12.02 18.29
CA LYS A 69 -66.22 11.85 19.20
C LYS A 69 -66.02 10.55 20.05
N GLU A 70 -66.36 10.35 21.33
CA GLU A 70 -67.11 11.04 22.39
C GLU A 70 -66.97 10.20 23.72
N SER A 71 -67.01 10.88 24.88
CA SER A 71 -67.44 10.40 26.23
C SER A 71 -66.51 9.67 27.25
N SER A 72 -66.21 10.41 28.33
CA SER A 72 -66.34 10.08 29.79
C SER A 72 -65.27 9.20 30.48
N GLN A 73 -64.77 9.43 31.70
CA GLN A 73 -65.05 10.31 32.87
C GLN A 73 -63.76 10.35 33.77
N VAL A 74 -63.62 11.37 34.62
CA VAL A 74 -62.57 11.64 35.67
C VAL A 74 -63.19 11.25 37.05
N PRO A 75 -62.52 10.98 38.22
CA PRO A 75 -61.32 11.67 38.70
C PRO A 75 -60.31 10.98 39.69
N ALA A 76 -59.16 11.67 39.81
CA ALA A 76 -58.29 11.93 40.98
C ALA A 76 -57.66 10.76 41.80
N ASP A 77 -56.32 10.69 41.88
CA ASP A 77 -55.56 11.39 42.93
C ASP A 77 -54.02 11.42 42.69
N GLN A 78 -53.43 12.50 43.19
CA GLN A 78 -52.03 12.95 43.46
C GLN A 78 -50.80 12.06 43.14
N ASP A 79 -49.77 12.65 42.49
CA ASP A 79 -48.44 12.98 43.09
C ASP A 79 -47.34 13.44 42.08
N LEU A 80 -46.73 14.61 42.37
CA LEU A 80 -45.33 15.09 42.12
C LEU A 80 -44.68 15.07 40.69
N PRO A 81 -43.75 16.02 40.37
CA PRO A 81 -43.31 16.28 39.00
C PRO A 81 -42.16 15.36 38.57
N VAL A 82 -42.36 14.60 37.49
CA VAL A 82 -41.28 13.86 36.80
C VAL A 82 -40.66 14.73 35.72
N SER A 83 -39.34 14.89 35.83
CA SER A 83 -38.42 15.55 34.90
C SER A 83 -38.64 15.22 33.42
N PRO A 84 -38.40 16.16 32.49
CA PRO A 84 -38.52 15.90 31.06
C PRO A 84 -37.41 14.96 30.58
N LYS A 85 -37.79 13.77 30.12
CA LYS A 85 -36.90 12.87 29.37
C LYS A 85 -36.43 13.58 28.10
N LYS A 86 -35.13 13.89 28.04
CA LYS A 86 -34.43 14.24 26.81
C LYS A 86 -34.61 13.10 25.80
N GLN A 87 -35.22 13.40 24.66
CA GLN A 87 -35.12 12.57 23.46
C GLN A 87 -33.63 12.44 23.08
N PRO A 88 -33.13 11.25 22.68
CA PRO A 88 -31.76 11.12 22.22
C PRO A 88 -31.62 11.87 20.90
N ILE A 89 -30.73 12.85 20.92
CA ILE A 89 -30.11 13.43 19.74
C ILE A 89 -29.46 12.26 19.01
N ALA A 90 -29.78 12.06 17.72
CA ALA A 90 -29.22 10.98 16.91
C ALA A 90 -27.68 11.00 17.01
N ALA A 91 -27.14 10.04 17.76
CA ALA A 91 -25.71 9.81 17.84
C ALA A 91 -25.23 9.32 16.49
N ASP A 92 -24.09 9.84 16.09
CA ASP A 92 -23.34 9.51 14.89
C ASP A 92 -22.97 8.01 14.90
N ASN A 93 -23.79 7.17 14.24
CA ASN A 93 -23.59 5.71 14.14
C ASN A 93 -22.23 5.32 13.51
N THR A 94 -21.46 6.28 12.99
CA THR A 94 -20.16 6.07 12.37
C THR A 94 -19.03 5.81 13.37
N SER A 95 -19.21 6.19 14.65
CA SER A 95 -18.21 5.95 15.70
C SER A 95 -18.20 4.48 16.14
N ASP A 96 -19.39 3.90 16.30
CA ASP A 96 -19.56 2.53 16.82
C ASP A 96 -19.00 1.47 15.85
N GLU A 97 -19.14 1.68 14.55
CA GLU A 97 -18.62 0.75 13.53
C GLU A 97 -17.08 0.77 13.48
N LYS A 98 -16.46 1.95 13.64
CA LYS A 98 -14.99 2.06 13.66
C LYS A 98 -14.41 1.38 14.88
N GLU A 99 -14.97 1.63 16.05
CA GLU A 99 -14.54 1.02 17.31
C GLU A 99 -14.74 -0.51 17.29
N SER A 100 -15.82 -0.99 16.66
CA SER A 100 -16.05 -2.42 16.40
C SER A 100 -14.94 -3.05 15.52
N ARG A 101 -14.49 -2.37 14.46
CA ARG A 101 -13.39 -2.89 13.59
C ARG A 101 -12.05 -2.97 14.34
N TYR A 102 -11.67 -1.95 15.10
CA TYR A 102 -10.43 -1.96 15.88
C TYR A 102 -10.45 -3.00 17.00
N THR A 103 -11.58 -3.15 17.69
CA THR A 103 -11.74 -4.18 18.74
C THR A 103 -11.71 -5.58 18.15
N HIS A 104 -12.28 -5.80 16.95
CA HIS A 104 -12.18 -7.07 16.23
C HIS A 104 -10.72 -7.41 15.89
N LEU A 105 -9.96 -6.47 15.32
CA LEU A 105 -8.55 -6.66 14.97
C LEU A 105 -7.68 -6.97 16.20
N LYS A 106 -7.89 -6.25 17.30
CA LYS A 106 -7.23 -6.52 18.58
C LYS A 106 -7.58 -7.91 19.11
N LYS A 107 -8.83 -8.35 18.98
CA LYS A 107 -9.27 -9.69 19.41
C LYS A 107 -8.58 -10.82 18.64
N ILE A 108 -8.30 -10.61 17.35
CA ILE A 108 -7.53 -11.56 16.53
C ILE A 108 -6.01 -11.29 16.54
N GLN A 109 -5.54 -10.39 17.41
CA GLN A 109 -4.14 -10.02 17.60
C GLN A 109 -3.44 -9.54 16.31
N ILE A 110 -4.18 -8.87 15.44
CA ILE A 110 -3.63 -8.24 14.24
C ILE A 110 -3.42 -6.77 14.54
N GLU A 111 -2.16 -6.38 14.68
CA GLU A 111 -1.74 -5.00 14.90
C GLU A 111 -1.25 -4.36 13.59
N MET A 112 -1.41 -3.05 13.50
CA MET A 112 -0.89 -2.29 12.37
C MET A 112 0.65 -2.24 12.48
N PRO A 113 1.39 -2.70 11.45
CA PRO A 113 2.85 -2.71 11.50
C PRO A 113 3.42 -1.28 11.48
N VAL A 114 4.45 -1.03 12.29
CA VAL A 114 5.21 0.24 12.27
C VAL A 114 6.25 0.22 11.14
N PHE A 115 6.34 1.30 10.38
CA PHE A 115 7.35 1.50 9.34
C PHE A 115 8.48 2.39 9.84
N ASP A 116 9.70 1.87 9.80
CA ASP A 116 10.91 2.56 10.25
C ASP A 116 11.84 2.97 9.10
N GLY A 117 11.39 2.80 7.84
CA GLY A 117 12.19 3.06 6.64
C GLY A 117 12.85 1.82 6.03
N ARG A 118 12.71 0.62 6.62
CA ARG A 118 13.33 -0.62 6.11
C ARG A 118 12.31 -1.59 5.53
N ASN A 119 12.71 -2.35 4.51
CA ASN A 119 11.89 -3.40 3.88
C ASN A 119 10.49 -2.91 3.49
N VAL A 120 10.42 -1.82 2.73
CA VAL A 120 9.16 -1.14 2.38
C VAL A 120 8.14 -2.10 1.74
N ASP A 121 8.56 -3.03 0.89
CA ASP A 121 7.70 -4.03 0.25
C ASP A 121 6.98 -4.90 1.29
N SER A 122 7.74 -5.40 2.27
CA SER A 122 7.22 -6.25 3.34
C SER A 122 6.25 -5.48 4.25
N TRP A 123 6.57 -4.22 4.53
CA TRP A 123 5.68 -3.36 5.31
C TRP A 123 4.37 -3.08 4.58
N ILE A 124 4.42 -2.69 3.29
CA ILE A 124 3.25 -2.47 2.45
C ILE A 124 2.36 -3.72 2.43
N LEU A 125 2.93 -4.91 2.21
CA LEU A 125 2.18 -6.16 2.17
C LEU A 125 1.44 -6.44 3.49
N ARG A 126 2.10 -6.20 4.63
CA ARG A 126 1.50 -6.37 5.96
C ARG A 126 0.41 -5.33 6.22
N ALA A 127 0.64 -4.06 5.85
CA ALA A 127 -0.35 -2.99 5.93
C ALA A 127 -1.58 -3.30 5.08
N GLU A 128 -1.41 -3.76 3.84
CA GLU A 128 -2.54 -4.16 2.98
C GLU A 128 -3.35 -5.31 3.56
N ARG A 129 -2.68 -6.30 4.17
CA ARG A 129 -3.35 -7.39 4.87
C ARG A 129 -4.14 -6.88 6.07
N TYR A 130 -3.55 -5.99 6.87
CA TYR A 130 -4.23 -5.34 8.00
C TYR A 130 -5.48 -4.59 7.51
N PHE A 131 -5.35 -3.81 6.43
CA PHE A 131 -6.46 -3.04 5.88
C PHE A 131 -7.58 -3.91 5.33
N LYS A 132 -7.23 -5.00 4.66
CA LYS A 132 -8.19 -5.96 4.09
C LYS A 132 -8.99 -6.67 5.16
N ILE A 133 -8.35 -7.11 6.25
CA ILE A 133 -9.02 -7.79 7.36
C ILE A 133 -9.87 -6.80 8.15
N GLY A 134 -9.36 -5.58 8.34
CA GLY A 134 -10.07 -4.52 9.07
C GLY A 134 -11.19 -3.84 8.29
N GLY A 135 -11.32 -4.07 6.98
CA GLY A 135 -12.35 -3.44 6.15
C GLY A 135 -12.25 -1.91 6.10
N PHE A 136 -11.03 -1.36 6.06
CA PHE A 136 -10.81 0.09 6.05
C PHE A 136 -10.99 0.70 4.65
N THR A 137 -11.60 1.88 4.60
CA THR A 137 -11.76 2.68 3.37
C THR A 137 -10.43 3.32 2.95
N GLU A 138 -10.28 3.71 1.67
CA GLU A 138 -9.05 4.36 1.17
C GLU A 138 -8.64 5.58 2.01
N ALA A 139 -9.61 6.42 2.41
CA ALA A 139 -9.36 7.59 3.26
C ALA A 139 -8.86 7.22 4.67
N GLU A 140 -9.24 6.05 5.20
CA GLU A 140 -8.80 5.56 6.51
C GLU A 140 -7.41 4.93 6.44
N LYS A 141 -7.08 4.24 5.34
CA LYS A 141 -5.77 3.60 5.13
C LYS A 141 -4.63 4.61 5.27
N LEU A 142 -4.74 5.76 4.60
CA LEU A 142 -3.71 6.79 4.62
C LEU A 142 -3.52 7.37 6.03
N ARG A 143 -4.62 7.61 6.75
CA ARG A 143 -4.56 8.09 8.15
C ARG A 143 -3.91 7.07 9.08
N LEU A 144 -4.24 5.80 8.93
CA LEU A 144 -3.63 4.73 9.71
C LEU A 144 -2.16 4.55 9.38
N ALA A 145 -1.80 4.64 8.10
CA ALA A 145 -0.40 4.61 7.68
C ALA A 145 0.40 5.76 8.30
N TYR A 146 -0.14 6.99 8.33
CA TYR A 146 0.50 8.13 8.98
C TYR A 146 0.81 7.85 10.47
N LEU A 147 -0.13 7.22 11.19
CA LEU A 147 0.07 6.85 12.59
C LEU A 147 1.05 5.68 12.81
N SER A 148 1.42 5.00 11.72
CA SER A 148 2.20 3.77 11.76
C SER A 148 3.58 3.95 11.14
N VAL A 149 4.07 5.18 11.07
CA VAL A 149 5.37 5.52 10.54
C VAL A 149 6.20 6.15 11.64
N ASP A 150 7.46 5.76 11.73
CA ASP A 150 8.39 6.17 12.76
C ASP A 150 9.80 6.40 12.18
N GLY A 151 10.69 6.96 13.00
CA GLY A 151 12.10 7.13 12.68
C GLY A 151 12.37 8.04 11.47
N GLU A 152 13.30 7.63 10.61
CA GLU A 152 13.69 8.40 9.42
C GLU A 152 12.54 8.53 8.42
N ALA A 153 11.70 7.50 8.32
CA ALA A 153 10.52 7.56 7.47
C ALA A 153 9.61 8.72 7.88
N LEU A 154 9.32 8.88 9.17
CA LEU A 154 8.44 9.95 9.65
C LEU A 154 8.93 11.36 9.25
N ASN A 155 10.25 11.58 9.24
CA ASN A 155 10.82 12.86 8.79
C ASN A 155 10.53 13.13 7.30
N TRP A 156 10.68 12.12 6.45
CA TRP A 156 10.35 12.22 5.03
C TRP A 156 8.85 12.48 4.84
N PHE A 157 7.98 11.73 5.53
CA PHE A 157 6.53 11.93 5.46
C PHE A 157 6.12 13.37 5.81
N ASN A 158 6.62 13.89 6.94
CA ASN A 158 6.30 15.24 7.41
C ASN A 158 6.74 16.34 6.43
N LEU A 159 7.83 16.09 5.67
CA LEU A 159 8.29 17.01 4.64
C LEU A 159 7.35 17.05 3.44
N TRP A 160 6.88 15.88 3.00
CA TRP A 160 6.01 15.76 1.83
C TRP A 160 4.57 16.16 2.13
N GLU A 161 4.03 15.84 3.30
CA GLU A 161 2.69 16.26 3.70
C GLU A 161 2.49 17.78 3.63
N ARG A 162 3.55 18.57 3.90
CA ARG A 162 3.50 20.04 3.83
C ARG A 162 3.64 20.61 2.42
N ARG A 163 4.30 19.88 1.51
CA ARG A 163 4.63 20.36 0.16
C ARG A 163 3.63 19.86 -0.86
N GLU A 164 3.32 18.58 -0.78
CA GLU A 164 2.49 17.85 -1.72
C GLU A 164 1.81 16.69 -0.97
N PRO A 165 0.60 16.91 -0.44
CA PRO A 165 -0.15 15.88 0.25
C PRO A 165 -0.40 14.67 -0.67
N PHE A 166 -0.30 13.47 -0.11
CA PHE A 166 -0.61 12.25 -0.82
C PHE A 166 -2.10 12.23 -1.23
N LEU A 167 -2.37 11.90 -2.49
CA LEU A 167 -3.74 11.91 -3.03
C LEU A 167 -4.57 10.75 -2.48
N ASP A 168 -4.00 9.55 -2.50
CA ASP A 168 -4.62 8.32 -2.04
C ASP A 168 -3.56 7.32 -1.56
N TRP A 169 -4.01 6.14 -1.14
CA TRP A 169 -3.12 5.06 -0.72
C TRP A 169 -2.18 4.57 -1.83
N SER A 170 -2.60 4.64 -3.10
CA SER A 170 -1.82 4.17 -4.24
C SER A 170 -0.65 5.12 -4.53
N ASP A 171 -0.92 6.42 -4.59
CA ASP A 171 0.09 7.47 -4.73
C ASP A 171 1.11 7.41 -3.58
N PHE A 172 0.59 7.25 -2.35
CA PHE A 172 1.42 7.09 -1.18
C PHE A 172 2.36 5.87 -1.28
N LYS A 173 1.87 4.69 -1.65
CA LYS A 173 2.72 3.49 -1.87
C LYS A 173 3.78 3.72 -2.93
N SER A 174 3.42 4.34 -4.05
CA SER A 174 4.35 4.59 -5.17
C SER A 174 5.54 5.44 -4.72
N ARG A 175 5.27 6.57 -4.04
CA ARG A 175 6.31 7.46 -3.52
C ARG A 175 7.14 6.81 -2.40
N LEU A 176 6.50 5.97 -1.58
CA LEU A 176 7.20 5.21 -0.54
C LEU A 176 8.19 4.22 -1.16
N LEU A 177 7.80 3.52 -2.23
CA LEU A 177 8.66 2.62 -3.00
C LEU A 177 9.76 3.38 -3.73
N ASP A 178 9.49 4.56 -4.29
CA ASP A 178 10.53 5.37 -4.94
C ASP A 178 11.60 5.83 -3.93
N ARG A 179 11.18 6.19 -2.71
CA ARG A 179 12.10 6.67 -1.66
C ARG A 179 12.85 5.56 -0.92
N PHE A 180 12.13 4.53 -0.48
CA PHE A 180 12.64 3.48 0.43
C PHE A 180 12.73 2.12 -0.23
N GLY A 181 12.29 1.99 -1.48
CA GLY A 181 12.43 0.77 -2.26
C GLY A 181 13.89 0.51 -2.57
N ASP A 182 14.20 -0.77 -2.70
CA ASP A 182 15.52 -1.21 -3.06
C ASP A 182 15.82 -0.82 -4.51
N SER A 183 16.54 0.28 -4.71
CA SER A 183 17.21 0.54 -5.97
C SER A 183 18.16 -0.62 -6.27
N LEU A 184 18.15 -1.14 -7.51
CA LEU A 184 19.11 -2.13 -8.02
C LEU A 184 20.58 -1.74 -7.71
N VAL A 185 20.85 -0.44 -7.55
CA VAL A 185 22.18 0.14 -7.27
C VAL A 185 22.51 0.14 -5.77
N SER A 186 21.51 0.17 -4.88
CA SER A 186 21.68 0.39 -3.43
C SER A 186 21.69 -0.88 -2.59
N GLY A 187 22.27 -1.98 -3.11
CA GLY A 187 22.54 -3.18 -2.29
C GLY A 187 21.30 -3.86 -1.71
N GLY A 188 20.16 -3.75 -2.39
CA GLY A 188 18.88 -4.29 -1.97
C GLY A 188 18.76 -5.82 -1.97
N GLY A 189 17.56 -6.32 -1.67
CA GLY A 189 17.21 -7.74 -1.63
C GLY A 189 17.61 -8.48 -2.90
N LEU A 190 17.38 -7.88 -4.08
CA LEU A 190 17.83 -8.44 -5.37
C LEU A 190 19.35 -8.54 -5.46
N SER A 191 20.08 -7.47 -5.17
CA SER A 191 21.54 -7.47 -5.26
C SER A 191 22.17 -8.48 -4.30
N ARG A 192 21.62 -8.60 -3.09
CA ARG A 192 21.99 -9.65 -2.15
C ARG A 192 21.64 -11.04 -2.66
N LEU A 193 20.45 -11.24 -3.24
CA LEU A 193 20.03 -12.50 -3.84
C LEU A 193 20.95 -12.94 -4.98
N LEU A 194 21.41 -12.01 -5.82
CA LEU A 194 22.37 -12.25 -6.91
C LEU A 194 23.73 -12.74 -6.39
N THR A 195 24.16 -12.23 -5.23
CA THR A 195 25.45 -12.59 -4.60
C THR A 195 25.35 -13.74 -3.59
N LEU A 196 24.14 -14.23 -3.30
CA LEU A 196 23.91 -15.22 -2.25
C LEU A 196 24.60 -16.54 -2.60
N LYS A 197 25.36 -17.08 -1.63
CA LYS A 197 26.03 -18.37 -1.73
C LYS A 197 25.68 -19.24 -0.54
N GLN A 198 25.51 -20.52 -0.78
CA GLN A 198 25.39 -21.54 0.26
C GLN A 198 26.72 -21.67 0.98
N VAL A 199 26.75 -21.30 2.26
CA VAL A 199 27.91 -21.47 3.15
C VAL A 199 27.79 -22.79 3.92
N ASP A 200 26.69 -22.98 4.62
CA ASP A 200 26.44 -24.15 5.46
C ASP A 200 25.52 -25.16 4.74
N SER A 201 24.30 -25.34 5.27
CA SER A 201 23.31 -26.30 4.77
C SER A 201 22.42 -25.71 3.67
N VAL A 202 21.85 -26.58 2.83
CA VAL A 202 20.82 -26.20 1.84
C VAL A 202 19.60 -25.60 2.56
N VAL A 203 19.27 -26.07 3.76
CA VAL A 203 18.15 -25.54 4.56
C VAL A 203 18.41 -24.11 5.00
N GLY A 204 19.60 -23.82 5.53
CA GLY A 204 19.98 -22.46 5.94
C GLY A 204 20.06 -21.51 4.76
N TYR A 205 20.66 -21.96 3.65
CA TYR A 205 20.69 -21.22 2.40
C TYR A 205 19.29 -20.91 1.86
N LEU A 206 18.38 -21.90 1.87
CA LEU A 206 16.99 -21.69 1.44
C LEU A 206 16.29 -20.62 2.28
N GLY A 207 16.47 -20.63 3.61
CA GLY A 207 15.85 -19.64 4.48
C GLY A 207 16.29 -18.21 4.15
N GLU A 208 17.58 -17.98 3.92
CA GLU A 208 18.07 -16.67 3.49
C GLU A 208 17.67 -16.34 2.04
N PHE A 209 17.62 -17.33 1.15
CA PHE A 209 17.15 -17.16 -0.22
C PHE A 209 15.68 -16.71 -0.26
N GLU A 210 14.79 -17.38 0.47
CA GLU A 210 13.36 -17.04 0.56
C GLU A 210 13.15 -15.67 1.20
N LYS A 211 13.90 -15.36 2.26
CA LYS A 211 13.87 -14.05 2.91
C LYS A 211 14.26 -12.93 1.95
N LEU A 212 15.38 -13.08 1.23
CA LEU A 212 15.82 -12.09 0.25
C LEU A 212 14.88 -12.00 -0.96
N ALA A 213 14.39 -13.16 -1.45
CA ALA A 213 13.42 -13.22 -2.52
C ALA A 213 12.09 -12.54 -2.13
N SER A 214 11.68 -12.61 -0.86
CA SER A 214 10.48 -11.91 -0.36
C SER A 214 10.66 -10.40 -0.18
N GLN A 215 11.90 -9.94 -0.06
CA GLN A 215 12.25 -8.52 0.08
C GLN A 215 12.43 -7.85 -1.27
N SER A 216 12.98 -8.57 -2.25
CA SER A 216 12.98 -8.12 -3.64
C SER A 216 11.56 -8.16 -4.19
N SER A 217 11.04 -7.03 -4.66
CA SER A 217 9.69 -6.91 -5.22
C SER A 217 9.38 -8.08 -6.16
N THR A 218 8.57 -9.03 -5.66
CA THR A 218 8.34 -10.34 -6.29
C THR A 218 7.56 -10.26 -7.60
N SER A 219 7.05 -9.08 -7.99
CA SER A 219 6.36 -8.89 -9.27
C SER A 219 7.30 -8.96 -10.47
N ASP A 220 8.59 -8.65 -10.29
CA ASP A 220 9.50 -8.39 -11.41
C ASP A 220 10.45 -9.56 -11.69
N ILE A 221 10.46 -10.58 -10.82
CA ILE A 221 11.38 -11.73 -10.93
C ILE A 221 10.64 -12.91 -11.54
N SER A 222 11.00 -13.26 -12.76
CA SER A 222 10.51 -14.49 -13.41
C SER A 222 10.89 -15.75 -12.61
N ASP A 223 10.00 -16.73 -12.57
CA ASP A 223 10.27 -18.08 -12.05
C ASP A 223 11.54 -18.72 -12.65
N GLU A 224 11.89 -18.40 -13.89
CA GLU A 224 13.13 -18.87 -14.52
C GLU A 224 14.38 -18.23 -13.90
N LEU A 225 14.31 -16.93 -13.63
CA LEU A 225 15.39 -16.20 -12.98
C LEU A 225 15.57 -16.72 -11.54
N LEU A 226 14.47 -16.90 -10.79
CA LEU A 226 14.52 -17.40 -9.42
C LEU A 226 15.18 -18.80 -9.33
N ARG A 227 14.86 -19.70 -10.28
CA ARG A 227 15.51 -21.02 -10.42
C ARG A 227 17.00 -20.90 -10.75
N THR A 228 17.35 -20.00 -11.66
CA THR A 228 18.75 -19.75 -12.04
C THR A 228 19.56 -19.24 -10.87
N LEU A 229 19.03 -18.25 -10.12
CA LEU A 229 19.67 -17.70 -8.93
C LEU A 229 19.85 -18.77 -7.86
N PHE A 230 18.80 -19.52 -7.56
CA PHE A 230 18.85 -20.62 -6.59
C PHE A 230 19.97 -21.60 -6.92
N THR A 231 20.04 -22.07 -8.18
CA THR A 231 21.08 -23.00 -8.66
C THR A 231 22.48 -22.40 -8.58
N SER A 232 22.62 -21.12 -8.92
CA SER A 232 23.91 -20.44 -8.96
C SER A 232 24.52 -20.21 -7.58
N GLY A 233 23.67 -20.12 -6.55
CA GLY A 233 24.09 -19.94 -5.17
C GLY A 233 24.43 -21.23 -4.42
N LEU A 234 23.96 -22.39 -4.88
CA LEU A 234 24.28 -23.69 -4.26
C LEU A 234 25.78 -24.03 -4.34
N LYS A 235 26.25 -24.85 -3.38
CA LYS A 235 27.60 -25.44 -3.41
C LYS A 235 27.86 -26.18 -4.71
N GLN A 236 29.10 -26.12 -5.18
CA GLN A 236 29.47 -26.64 -6.50
C GLN A 236 29.16 -28.14 -6.65
N GLU A 237 29.34 -28.92 -5.58
CA GLU A 237 29.04 -30.35 -5.52
C GLU A 237 27.56 -30.63 -5.80
N ILE A 238 26.68 -29.88 -5.14
CA ILE A 238 25.22 -30.00 -5.30
C ILE A 238 24.80 -29.49 -6.68
N ARG A 239 25.35 -28.35 -7.11
CA ARG A 239 25.04 -27.71 -8.41
C ARG A 239 25.35 -28.62 -9.60
N ARG A 240 26.41 -29.43 -9.55
CA ARG A 240 26.76 -30.37 -10.63
C ARG A 240 25.82 -31.57 -10.70
N MET A 241 25.34 -32.03 -9.55
CA MET A 241 24.45 -33.19 -9.44
C MET A 241 23.00 -32.84 -9.77
N LEU A 242 22.57 -31.60 -9.48
CA LEU A 242 21.18 -31.18 -9.60
C LEU A 242 20.56 -31.38 -11.01
N PRO A 243 21.25 -31.07 -12.13
CA PRO A 243 20.73 -31.31 -13.47
C PRO A 243 20.44 -32.78 -13.78
N LEU A 244 21.17 -33.72 -13.15
CA LEU A 244 20.98 -35.17 -13.35
C LEU A 244 19.60 -35.64 -12.87
N TYR A 245 19.04 -34.94 -11.89
CA TYR A 245 17.72 -35.24 -11.34
C TYR A 245 16.58 -34.54 -12.07
N GLN A 246 16.86 -33.70 -13.08
CA GLN A 246 15.87 -32.95 -13.86
C GLN A 246 14.75 -32.32 -12.99
N PRO A 247 15.11 -31.38 -12.10
CA PRO A 247 14.13 -30.77 -11.22
C PRO A 247 13.09 -29.92 -11.98
N LYS A 248 11.82 -30.07 -11.61
CA LYS A 248 10.69 -29.29 -12.17
C LYS A 248 10.22 -28.26 -11.15
N GLY A 249 10.64 -27.01 -11.35
CA GLY A 249 10.27 -25.89 -10.47
C GLY A 249 11.14 -25.81 -9.20
N LEU A 250 11.03 -24.68 -8.50
CA LEU A 250 11.90 -24.36 -7.35
C LEU A 250 11.76 -25.40 -6.22
N ASN A 251 10.55 -25.82 -5.88
CA ASN A 251 10.31 -26.74 -4.77
C ASN A 251 10.95 -28.13 -4.99
N ASP A 252 10.93 -28.62 -6.24
CA ASP A 252 11.59 -29.87 -6.61
C ASP A 252 13.12 -29.71 -6.59
N MET A 253 13.65 -28.56 -7.01
CA MET A 253 15.08 -28.24 -6.90
C MET A 253 15.55 -28.26 -5.45
N VAL A 254 14.78 -27.67 -4.53
CA VAL A 254 15.08 -27.68 -3.09
C VAL A 254 15.12 -29.10 -2.55
N THR A 255 14.11 -29.90 -2.87
CA THR A 255 13.99 -31.29 -2.40
C THR A 255 15.17 -32.13 -2.89
N LYS A 256 15.52 -32.01 -4.18
CA LYS A 256 16.65 -32.70 -4.79
C LYS A 256 17.99 -32.22 -4.24
N ALA A 257 18.17 -30.91 -4.06
CA ALA A 257 19.39 -30.34 -3.49
C ALA A 257 19.64 -30.85 -2.05
N ARG A 258 18.59 -30.95 -1.22
CA ARG A 258 18.68 -31.55 0.12
C ARG A 258 19.03 -33.04 0.06
N GLY A 259 18.50 -33.78 -0.91
CA GLY A 259 18.84 -35.18 -1.13
C GLY A 259 20.31 -35.35 -1.46
N VAL A 260 20.83 -34.55 -2.38
CA VAL A 260 22.26 -34.56 -2.77
C VAL A 260 23.15 -34.15 -1.61
N GLU A 261 22.78 -33.14 -0.82
CA GLU A 261 23.53 -32.75 0.38
C GLU A 261 23.72 -33.93 1.33
N LYS A 262 22.65 -34.69 1.61
CA LYS A 262 22.75 -35.88 2.45
C LYS A 262 23.67 -36.95 1.87
N ILE A 263 23.72 -37.10 0.54
CA ILE A 263 24.55 -38.11 -0.12
C ILE A 263 26.03 -37.69 -0.13
N CYS A 264 26.33 -36.41 -0.40
CA CYS A 264 27.70 -35.90 -0.47
C CYS A 264 28.38 -35.76 0.89
N PHE A 265 27.62 -35.50 1.96
CA PHE A 265 28.16 -35.27 3.31
C PHE A 265 27.93 -36.45 4.28
N TRP A 266 27.40 -37.58 3.81
CA TRP A 266 27.35 -38.80 4.62
C TRP A 266 28.73 -39.46 4.67
N ASN A 267 29.35 -39.42 5.84
CA ASN A 267 30.52 -40.23 6.16
C ASN A 267 30.04 -41.45 6.95
N PRO A 268 30.11 -42.68 6.41
CA PRO A 268 29.86 -43.86 7.22
C PRO A 268 30.86 -43.90 8.39
N PRO A 269 30.44 -44.33 9.59
CA PRO A 269 31.40 -44.68 10.62
C PRO A 269 32.30 -45.78 10.06
N ILE A 270 33.61 -45.54 10.09
CA ILE A 270 34.60 -46.59 9.88
C ILE A 270 34.40 -47.53 11.08
N GLU A 271 33.68 -48.62 10.87
CA GLU A 271 33.77 -49.78 11.77
C GLU A 271 35.23 -50.22 11.72
N THR A 272 36.02 -49.74 12.67
CA THR A 272 37.28 -50.38 13.01
C THR A 272 36.89 -51.71 13.60
N ASP A 273 36.95 -52.75 12.77
CA ASP A 273 36.87 -54.14 13.20
C ASP A 273 37.68 -54.29 14.50
N ASP A 274 37.00 -54.71 15.55
CA ASP A 274 37.60 -55.29 16.75
C ASP A 274 38.37 -56.55 16.30
N ILE A 275 39.59 -56.35 15.82
CA ILE A 275 40.64 -57.36 15.82
C ILE A 275 41.38 -57.19 17.14
N ASN A 276 40.83 -57.77 18.21
CA ASN A 276 41.61 -58.56 19.18
C ASN A 276 40.72 -59.37 20.13
#